data_AF-A0A2J6J9J5-F1
#
_entry.id   AF-A0A2J6J9J5-F1
#
_cell.length_a   1.000
_cell.length_b   1.000
_cell.length_c   1.000
_cell.angle_alpha   90.00
_cell.angle_beta   90.00
_cell.angle_gamma   90.00
#
_symmetry.space_group_name_H-M   'P 1'
#
loop_
_entity.id
_entity.type
_entity.pdbx_description
1 polymer ?
#
loop_
_entity_poly.entity_id
_entity_poly.type
_entity_poly.pdbx_seq_one_letter_code
_entity_poly.pdbx_strand_id
1 'polypeptide(L)'
;MKRLFLLVCLIVFYGVITVPASRYLLDRPVALKLGYTPSSEAIKLVVGDQKLLLAESLVIKVLFYFGSLVEKSMNRVDIPPEYYGMFKTLKTAVMLDPYNQDAYYFAQAAFTWEVGHAEDVNKMLIYGMEYRDWDMLLPFFVGFNAAYFLKDYEMAAIYTRRAAEISGSDLLTNLTARYFYEANHDQMGIAFLKQREENTKDQGMKSLYRLRRESLEAAQALQRSLERFVEKFGHQPEKIDRLVEEGMISHLPDDPYGGEFYLDSHGKVRSTSNFSFTRGADAVQDGQ
;
A
#
# COMPACT_ATOMS: atom_id res chain seq x y z
N MET A 1 26.08 28.03 -53.25
CA MET A 1 26.59 28.80 -52.07
C MET A 1 25.68 28.69 -50.85
N LYS A 2 24.39 29.08 -50.91
CA LYS A 2 23.48 29.04 -49.73
C LYS A 2 23.31 27.66 -49.07
N ARG A 3 23.23 26.57 -49.86
CA ARG A 3 23.12 25.19 -49.33
C ARG A 3 24.39 24.70 -48.64
N LEU A 4 25.56 25.08 -49.17
CA LEU A 4 26.86 24.75 -48.57
C LEU A 4 27.04 25.49 -47.24
N PHE A 5 26.64 26.76 -47.19
CA PHE A 5 26.65 27.54 -45.95
C PHE A 5 25.73 26.93 -44.88
N LEU A 6 24.52 26.52 -45.25
CA LEU A 6 23.56 25.92 -44.32
C LEU A 6 24.04 24.56 -43.77
N LEU A 7 24.70 23.75 -44.61
CA LEU A 7 25.32 22.49 -44.20
C LEU A 7 26.49 22.71 -43.24
N VAL A 8 27.35 23.70 -43.52
CA VAL A 8 28.44 24.08 -42.61
C VAL A 8 27.90 24.57 -41.27
N CYS A 9 26.85 25.40 -41.27
CA CYS A 9 26.20 25.84 -40.03
C CYS A 9 25.60 24.68 -39.24
N LEU A 10 24.99 23.69 -39.89
CA LEU A 10 24.47 22.48 -39.24
C LEU A 10 25.58 21.62 -38.63
N ILE A 11 26.71 21.45 -39.33
CA ILE A 11 27.86 20.69 -38.82
C ILE A 11 28.49 21.41 -37.62
N VAL A 12 28.63 22.73 -37.69
CA VAL A 12 29.14 23.55 -36.58
C VAL A 12 28.17 23.47 -35.39
N PHE A 13 26.86 23.62 -35.62
CA PHE A 13 25.86 23.49 -34.58
C PHE A 13 25.86 22.09 -33.93
N TYR A 14 25.96 21.04 -34.76
CA TYR A 14 26.08 19.66 -34.28
C TYR A 14 27.35 19.46 -33.45
N GLY A 15 28.49 19.97 -33.90
CA GLY A 15 29.75 19.92 -33.15
C GLY A 15 29.70 20.69 -31.82
N VAL A 16 29.07 21.86 -31.82
CA VAL A 16 28.88 22.70 -30.61
C VAL A 16 27.99 22.01 -29.58
N ILE A 17 27.03 21.19 -30.01
CA ILE A 17 26.18 20.42 -29.09
C ILE A 17 26.87 19.13 -28.63
N THR A 18 27.45 18.37 -29.57
CA THR A 18 27.95 17.02 -29.28
C THR A 18 29.27 17.03 -28.52
N VAL A 19 30.21 17.93 -28.83
CA VAL A 19 31.54 17.91 -28.18
C VAL A 19 31.46 18.22 -26.68
N PRO A 20 30.72 19.25 -26.21
CA PRO A 20 30.52 19.47 -24.79
C PRO A 20 29.72 18.35 -24.12
N ALA A 21 28.70 17.81 -24.80
CA ALA A 21 27.91 16.70 -24.27
C ALA A 21 28.76 15.44 -24.08
N SER A 22 29.61 15.08 -25.05
CA SER A 22 30.51 13.93 -24.96
C SER A 22 31.56 14.12 -23.86
N ARG A 23 32.13 15.31 -23.71
CA ARG A 23 33.06 15.60 -22.61
C ARG A 23 32.38 15.51 -21.24
N TYR A 24 31.18 16.05 -21.12
CA TYR A 24 30.38 15.95 -19.90
C TYR A 24 30.04 14.49 -19.54
N LEU A 25 29.75 13.66 -20.53
CA LEU A 25 29.48 12.23 -20.31
C LEU A 25 30.72 11.45 -19.86
N LEU A 26 31.92 11.84 -20.33
CA LEU A 26 33.19 11.23 -19.92
C LEU A 26 33.60 11.63 -18.50
N ASP A 27 33.38 12.89 -18.12
CA ASP A 27 33.73 13.42 -16.80
C ASP A 27 32.55 13.37 -15.80
N ARG A 28 31.51 12.58 -16.10
CA ARG A 28 30.30 12.56 -15.28
C ARG A 28 30.68 12.17 -13.85
N PRO A 29 30.30 12.98 -12.83
CA PRO A 29 30.61 12.65 -11.45
C PRO A 29 30.00 11.31 -11.10
N VAL A 30 30.78 10.48 -10.38
CA VAL A 30 30.45 9.08 -10.07
C VAL A 30 29.08 8.98 -9.36
N ALA A 31 28.66 10.00 -8.61
CA ALA A 31 27.26 10.18 -8.18
C ALA A 31 26.77 11.54 -8.69
N LEU A 32 25.58 11.57 -9.28
CA LEU A 32 24.85 12.82 -9.47
C LEU A 32 24.61 13.44 -8.09
N LYS A 33 24.77 14.75 -7.94
CA LYS A 33 24.31 15.42 -6.71
C LYS A 33 22.84 15.77 -6.90
N LEU A 34 22.00 15.41 -5.93
CA LEU A 34 20.60 15.76 -5.98
C LEU A 34 20.42 17.29 -5.91
N GLY A 35 21.24 17.99 -5.14
CA GLY A 35 21.20 19.46 -5.05
C GLY A 35 19.94 19.99 -4.35
N TYR A 36 19.71 21.30 -4.43
CA TYR A 36 18.58 21.95 -3.74
C TYR A 36 17.32 21.98 -4.60
N THR A 37 16.19 21.55 -4.03
CA THR A 37 14.85 21.67 -4.64
C THR A 37 14.05 22.75 -3.91
N PRO A 38 13.71 23.89 -4.56
CA PRO A 38 12.87 24.94 -3.97
C PRO A 38 11.46 24.42 -3.59
N SER A 39 10.74 25.18 -2.78
CA SER A 39 9.38 24.80 -2.37
C SER A 39 8.41 24.78 -3.56
N SER A 40 7.38 23.93 -3.47
CA SER A 40 6.35 23.79 -4.51
C SER A 40 5.65 25.11 -4.82
N GLU A 41 5.41 25.94 -3.83
CA GLU A 41 4.70 27.22 -3.96
C GLU A 41 5.53 28.22 -4.76
N ALA A 42 6.84 28.30 -4.48
CA ALA A 42 7.76 29.17 -5.20
C ALA A 42 7.88 28.73 -6.68
N ILE A 43 7.94 27.43 -6.92
CA ILE A 43 8.05 26.88 -8.28
C ILE A 43 6.77 27.13 -9.08
N LYS A 44 5.59 26.90 -8.48
CA LYS A 44 4.30 27.15 -9.14
C LYS A 44 4.15 28.59 -9.62
N LEU A 45 4.68 29.55 -8.85
CA LEU A 45 4.62 30.97 -9.18
C LEU A 45 5.50 31.36 -10.37
N VAL A 46 6.68 30.76 -10.49
CA VAL A 46 7.69 31.15 -11.49
C VAL A 46 7.55 30.39 -12.82
N VAL A 47 7.13 29.12 -12.75
CA VAL A 47 7.23 28.20 -13.89
C VAL A 47 5.96 28.14 -14.73
N GLY A 48 4.82 28.58 -14.19
CA GLY A 48 3.55 28.68 -14.92
C GLY A 48 3.18 27.37 -15.61
N ASP A 49 3.05 27.41 -16.94
CA ASP A 49 2.61 26.28 -17.77
C ASP A 49 3.65 25.15 -17.89
N GLN A 50 4.93 25.42 -17.63
CA GLN A 50 6.00 24.41 -17.74
C GLN A 50 6.10 23.50 -16.50
N LYS A 51 5.15 23.59 -15.57
CA LYS A 51 5.17 22.84 -14.30
C LYS A 51 5.24 21.32 -14.46
N LEU A 52 4.59 20.78 -15.50
CA LEU A 52 4.57 19.34 -15.77
C LEU A 52 5.95 18.84 -16.23
N LEU A 53 6.58 19.56 -17.15
CA LEU A 53 7.94 19.25 -17.60
C LEU A 53 8.93 19.34 -16.45
N LEU A 54 8.78 20.34 -15.59
CA LEU A 54 9.61 20.47 -14.41
C LEU A 54 9.37 19.32 -13.43
N ALA A 55 8.12 18.96 -13.13
CA ALA A 55 7.78 17.83 -12.28
C ALA A 55 8.47 16.54 -12.76
N GLU A 56 8.34 16.24 -14.05
CA GLU A 56 8.96 15.06 -14.67
C GLU A 56 10.50 15.12 -14.55
N SER A 57 11.11 16.28 -14.80
CA SER A 57 12.56 16.43 -14.64
C SER A 57 13.04 16.20 -13.19
N LEU A 58 12.23 16.56 -12.19
CA LEU A 58 12.53 16.30 -10.78
C LEU A 58 12.44 14.81 -10.46
N VAL A 59 11.44 14.11 -10.98
CA VAL A 59 11.29 12.65 -10.83
C VAL A 59 12.49 11.93 -11.46
N ILE A 60 12.79 12.23 -12.73
CA ILE A 60 13.94 11.67 -13.45
C ILE A 60 15.24 11.90 -12.67
N LYS A 61 15.44 13.11 -12.14
CA LYS A 61 16.63 13.43 -11.34
C LYS A 61 16.77 12.54 -10.10
N VAL A 62 15.67 12.29 -9.39
CA VAL A 62 15.66 11.38 -8.23
C VAL A 62 15.93 9.94 -8.66
N LEU A 63 15.29 9.45 -9.74
CA LEU A 63 15.50 8.11 -10.26
C LEU A 63 16.96 7.86 -10.65
N PHE A 64 17.57 8.79 -11.39
CA PHE A 64 18.99 8.69 -11.77
C PHE A 64 19.92 8.77 -10.56
N TYR A 65 19.62 9.62 -9.57
CA TYR A 65 20.39 9.70 -8.35
C TYR A 65 20.34 8.37 -7.58
N PHE A 66 19.14 7.84 -7.33
CA PHE A 66 18.95 6.57 -6.66
C PHE A 66 19.60 5.41 -7.42
N GLY A 67 19.45 5.36 -8.74
CA GLY A 67 20.12 4.35 -9.58
C GLY A 67 21.65 4.40 -9.43
N SER A 68 22.25 5.59 -9.35
CA SER A 68 23.69 5.74 -9.11
C SER A 68 24.12 5.28 -7.72
N LEU A 69 23.25 5.40 -6.70
CA LEU A 69 23.51 4.86 -5.37
C LEU A 69 23.47 3.33 -5.37
N VAL A 70 22.49 2.73 -6.05
CA VAL A 70 22.38 1.27 -6.21
C VAL A 70 23.61 0.71 -6.94
N GLU A 71 24.00 1.31 -8.07
CA GLU A 71 25.19 0.90 -8.82
C GLU A 71 26.46 0.93 -7.95
N LYS A 72 26.62 1.98 -7.14
CA LYS A 72 27.76 2.09 -6.23
C LYS A 72 27.74 1.09 -5.09
N SER A 73 26.57 0.85 -4.51
CA SER A 73 26.39 -0.20 -3.50
C SER A 73 26.79 -1.56 -4.06
N MET A 74 26.38 -1.88 -5.29
CA MET A 74 26.82 -3.10 -6.00
C MET A 74 28.34 -3.15 -6.21
N ASN A 75 28.97 -2.00 -6.45
CA ASN A 75 30.42 -1.86 -6.57
C ASN A 75 31.15 -1.70 -5.21
N ARG A 76 30.46 -1.95 -4.09
CA ARG A 76 30.99 -1.84 -2.70
C ARG A 76 31.52 -0.45 -2.34
N VAL A 77 30.96 0.58 -2.96
CA VAL A 77 31.21 1.98 -2.63
C VAL A 77 30.02 2.47 -1.79
N ASP A 78 30.24 2.61 -0.49
CA ASP A 78 29.20 3.08 0.43
C ASP A 78 29.10 4.61 0.37
N ILE A 79 27.93 5.10 -0.08
CA ILE A 79 27.61 6.53 -0.09
C ILE A 79 26.31 6.69 0.67
N PRO A 80 26.28 7.52 1.72
CA PRO A 80 25.07 7.76 2.47
C PRO A 80 24.00 8.36 1.54
N PRO A 81 22.86 7.70 1.35
CA PRO A 81 21.77 8.20 0.53
C PRO A 81 21.16 9.49 1.09
N GLU A 82 20.81 10.43 0.20
CA GLU A 82 20.13 11.68 0.57
C GLU A 82 18.60 11.47 0.62
N TYR A 83 18.12 10.54 1.45
CA TYR A 83 16.71 10.11 1.46
C TYR A 83 15.72 11.26 1.64
N TYR A 84 15.95 12.12 2.63
CA TYR A 84 15.11 13.29 2.86
C TYR A 84 15.04 14.21 1.64
N GLY A 85 16.19 14.44 0.98
CA GLY A 85 16.27 15.25 -0.24
C GLY A 85 15.49 14.61 -1.39
N MET A 86 15.63 13.30 -1.58
CA MET A 86 14.91 12.55 -2.62
C MET A 86 13.40 12.61 -2.39
N PHE A 87 12.94 12.28 -1.18
CA PHE A 87 11.54 12.29 -0.83
C PHE A 87 10.93 13.69 -0.95
N LYS A 88 11.61 14.73 -0.45
CA LYS A 88 11.18 16.13 -0.61
C LYS A 88 11.07 16.52 -2.09
N THR A 89 12.01 16.08 -2.92
CA THR A 89 12.02 16.37 -4.36
C THR A 89 10.84 15.70 -5.07
N LEU A 90 10.55 14.44 -4.75
CA LEU A 90 9.38 13.73 -5.26
C LEU A 90 8.07 14.36 -4.77
N LYS A 91 8.00 14.76 -3.50
CA LYS A 91 6.86 15.52 -2.97
C LYS A 91 6.64 16.81 -3.75
N THR A 92 7.69 17.58 -4.02
CA THR A 92 7.58 18.77 -4.88
C THR A 92 7.09 18.41 -6.28
N ALA A 93 7.60 17.32 -6.88
CA ALA A 93 7.17 16.87 -8.19
C ALA A 93 5.66 16.56 -8.23
N VAL A 94 5.13 15.78 -7.28
CA VAL A 94 3.69 15.47 -7.25
C VAL A 94 2.82 16.67 -6.91
N MET A 95 3.33 17.64 -6.14
CA MET A 95 2.60 18.89 -5.93
C MET A 95 2.50 19.73 -7.22
N LEU A 96 3.43 19.58 -8.16
CA LEU A 96 3.43 20.25 -9.46
C LEU A 96 2.61 19.48 -10.51
N ASP A 97 2.76 18.16 -10.53
CA ASP A 97 2.00 17.22 -11.36
C ASP A 97 1.43 16.08 -10.50
N PRO A 98 0.22 16.25 -9.93
CA PRO A 98 -0.41 15.23 -9.10
C PRO A 98 -0.77 13.95 -9.84
N TYR A 99 -0.71 13.95 -11.17
CA TYR A 99 -1.00 12.78 -12.01
C TYR A 99 0.24 11.93 -12.30
N ASN A 100 1.44 12.37 -11.90
CA ASN A 100 2.69 11.64 -12.13
C ASN A 100 2.73 10.33 -11.32
N GLN A 101 2.45 9.22 -12.01
CA GLN A 101 2.40 7.89 -11.40
C GLN A 101 3.76 7.43 -10.87
N ASP A 102 4.82 7.70 -11.63
CA ASP A 102 6.16 7.19 -11.35
C ASP A 102 6.68 7.73 -10.02
N ALA A 103 6.39 8.99 -9.71
CA ALA A 103 6.72 9.59 -8.42
C ALA A 103 6.09 8.83 -7.24
N TYR A 104 4.81 8.48 -7.30
CA TYR A 104 4.12 7.76 -6.23
C TYR A 104 4.64 6.33 -6.08
N TYR A 105 4.78 5.60 -7.19
CA TYR A 105 5.15 4.18 -7.15
C TYR A 105 6.61 4.00 -6.78
N PHE A 106 7.47 4.89 -7.29
CA PHE A 106 8.86 4.93 -6.86
C PHE A 106 8.96 5.29 -5.38
N ALA A 107 8.18 6.27 -4.90
CA ALA A 107 8.20 6.62 -3.49
C ALA A 107 7.76 5.44 -2.59
N GLN A 108 6.72 4.73 -3.00
CA GLN A 108 6.28 3.50 -2.36
C GLN A 108 7.38 2.45 -2.32
N ALA A 109 8.02 2.17 -3.45
CA ALA A 109 9.03 1.10 -3.54
C ALA A 109 10.32 1.45 -2.77
N ALA A 110 10.76 2.70 -2.84
CA ALA A 110 12.08 3.11 -2.36
C ALA A 110 12.11 3.53 -0.88
N PHE A 111 11.02 4.11 -0.34
CA PHE A 111 11.08 4.73 1.00
C PHE A 111 10.24 4.00 2.08
N THR A 112 9.39 3.04 1.75
CA THR A 112 8.52 2.41 2.78
C THR A 112 9.24 1.41 3.68
N TRP A 113 10.32 0.79 3.20
CA TRP A 113 11.09 -0.22 3.94
C TRP A 113 12.02 0.38 4.99
N GLU A 114 12.26 1.69 4.95
CA GLU A 114 13.05 2.38 5.96
C GLU A 114 12.17 2.83 7.13
N VAL A 115 12.66 2.59 8.35
CA VAL A 115 11.91 2.81 9.59
C VAL A 115 11.47 4.29 9.68
N GLY A 116 10.16 4.52 9.78
CA GLY A 116 9.57 5.85 9.98
C GLY A 116 9.00 6.50 8.72
N HIS A 117 9.24 5.97 7.52
CA HIS A 117 8.83 6.62 6.28
C HIS A 117 7.53 6.11 5.66
N ALA A 118 7.00 4.97 6.12
CA ALA A 118 5.71 4.45 5.65
C ALA A 118 4.55 5.45 5.86
N GLU A 119 4.56 6.23 6.95
CA GLU A 119 3.55 7.26 7.21
C GLU A 119 3.68 8.45 6.24
N ASP A 120 4.91 8.90 5.96
CA ASP A 120 5.17 9.98 5.01
C ASP A 120 4.76 9.59 3.59
N VAL A 121 5.10 8.37 3.18
CA VAL A 121 4.65 7.80 1.90
C VAL A 121 3.13 7.72 1.86
N ASN A 122 2.48 7.26 2.93
CA ASN A 122 1.01 7.22 2.99
C ASN A 122 0.40 8.60 2.78
N LYS A 123 0.93 9.66 3.41
CA LYS A 123 0.46 11.05 3.18
C LYS A 123 0.57 11.45 1.71
N MET A 124 1.67 11.09 1.04
CA MET A 124 1.87 11.37 -0.37
C MET A 124 0.89 10.59 -1.25
N LEU A 125 0.67 9.29 -0.99
CA LEU A 125 -0.30 8.47 -1.73
C LEU A 125 -1.75 8.97 -1.52
N ILE A 126 -2.09 9.40 -0.30
CA ILE A 126 -3.39 9.99 0.04
C ILE A 126 -3.63 11.27 -0.75
N TYR A 127 -2.62 12.14 -0.84
CA TYR A 127 -2.69 13.32 -1.71
C TYR A 127 -2.95 12.92 -3.17
N GLY A 128 -2.24 11.91 -3.69
CA GLY A 128 -2.44 11.42 -5.06
C GLY A 128 -3.87 10.94 -5.33
N MET A 129 -4.54 10.35 -4.34
CA MET A 129 -5.93 9.89 -4.44
C MET A 129 -6.97 11.01 -4.55
N GLU A 130 -6.61 12.27 -4.33
CA GLU A 130 -7.48 13.42 -4.62
C GLU A 130 -7.56 13.72 -6.12
N TYR A 131 -6.58 13.24 -6.91
CA TYR A 131 -6.45 13.51 -8.34
C TYR A 131 -6.60 12.25 -9.19
N ARG A 132 -6.02 11.13 -8.75
CA ARG A 132 -6.02 9.82 -9.42
C ARG A 132 -7.05 8.90 -8.79
N ASP A 133 -8.32 9.22 -8.94
CA ASP A 133 -9.44 8.47 -8.31
C ASP A 133 -9.67 7.06 -8.92
N TRP A 134 -9.15 6.81 -10.12
CA TRP A 134 -9.20 5.53 -10.82
C TRP A 134 -8.05 4.58 -10.46
N ASP A 135 -7.01 5.08 -9.80
CA ASP A 135 -5.79 4.32 -9.56
C ASP A 135 -5.94 3.49 -8.30
N MET A 136 -6.20 2.18 -8.44
CA MET A 136 -6.36 1.29 -7.30
C MET A 136 -5.07 1.07 -6.52
N LEU A 137 -3.89 1.31 -7.11
CA LEU A 137 -2.62 1.01 -6.48
C LEU A 137 -2.32 2.00 -5.34
N LEU A 138 -2.73 3.27 -5.46
CA LEU A 138 -2.56 4.25 -4.38
C LEU A 138 -3.25 3.81 -3.07
N PRO A 139 -4.58 3.54 -3.04
CA PRO A 139 -5.23 3.04 -1.84
C PRO A 139 -4.73 1.65 -1.43
N PHE A 140 -4.39 0.77 -2.38
CA PHE A 140 -3.82 -0.53 -2.05
C PHE A 140 -2.51 -0.38 -1.27
N PHE A 141 -1.60 0.47 -1.70
CA PHE A 141 -0.31 0.69 -1.04
C PHE A 141 -0.48 1.36 0.33
N VAL A 142 -1.40 2.32 0.48
CA VAL A 142 -1.72 2.87 1.80
C VAL A 142 -2.21 1.77 2.73
N GLY A 143 -3.11 0.90 2.25
CA GLY A 143 -3.65 -0.20 3.03
C GLY A 143 -2.58 -1.23 3.40
N PHE A 144 -1.72 -1.59 2.45
CA PHE A 144 -0.58 -2.47 2.67
C PHE A 144 0.38 -1.89 3.71
N ASN A 145 0.77 -0.62 3.57
CA ASN A 145 1.70 0.03 4.49
C ASN A 145 1.12 0.08 5.92
N ALA A 146 -0.16 0.40 6.04
CA ALA A 146 -0.87 0.45 7.31
C ALA A 146 -0.85 -0.92 8.01
N ALA A 147 -1.20 -2.00 7.32
CA ALA A 147 -1.21 -3.35 7.90
C ALA A 147 0.21 -3.90 8.17
N TYR A 148 1.13 -3.72 7.22
CA TYR A 148 2.44 -4.38 7.26
C TYR A 148 3.41 -3.63 8.16
N PHE A 149 3.60 -2.32 7.94
CA PHE A 149 4.59 -1.51 8.67
C PHE A 149 4.01 -0.89 9.94
N LEU A 150 2.79 -0.32 9.88
CA LEU A 150 2.23 0.48 10.98
C LEU A 150 1.39 -0.32 11.97
N LYS A 151 0.97 -1.54 11.60
CA LYS A 151 -0.01 -2.37 12.34
C LYS A 151 -1.34 -1.65 12.61
N ASP A 152 -1.67 -0.66 11.77
CA ASP A 152 -2.94 0.07 11.78
C ASP A 152 -3.93 -0.66 10.87
N TYR A 153 -4.64 -1.64 11.43
CA TYR A 153 -5.59 -2.44 10.69
C TYR A 153 -6.88 -1.68 10.32
N GLU A 154 -7.21 -0.61 11.04
CA GLU A 154 -8.36 0.24 10.71
C GLU A 154 -8.07 1.00 9.41
N MET A 155 -6.94 1.70 9.34
CA MET A 155 -6.49 2.37 8.12
C MET A 155 -6.31 1.36 6.99
N ALA A 156 -5.74 0.19 7.28
CA ALA A 156 -5.60 -0.88 6.29
C ALA A 156 -6.93 -1.29 5.68
N ALA A 157 -7.96 -1.49 6.51
CA ALA A 157 -9.31 -1.85 6.05
C ALA A 157 -9.92 -0.76 5.18
N ILE A 158 -9.85 0.51 5.62
CA ILE A 158 -10.45 1.65 4.91
C ILE A 158 -9.86 1.80 3.51
N TYR A 159 -8.53 1.80 3.39
CA TYR A 159 -7.88 2.01 2.10
C TYR A 159 -7.91 0.77 1.21
N THR A 160 -7.81 -0.43 1.78
CA THR A 160 -7.97 -1.67 1.01
C THR A 160 -9.41 -1.80 0.47
N ARG A 161 -10.42 -1.36 1.24
CA ARG A 161 -11.80 -1.26 0.76
C ARG A 161 -11.90 -0.37 -0.47
N ARG A 162 -11.30 0.83 -0.42
CA ARG A 162 -11.28 1.75 -1.55
C ARG A 162 -10.62 1.12 -2.78
N ALA A 163 -9.50 0.41 -2.59
CA ALA A 163 -8.85 -0.32 -3.68
C ALA A 163 -9.73 -1.45 -4.25
N ALA A 164 -10.47 -2.17 -3.41
CA ALA A 164 -11.42 -3.20 -3.81
C ALA A 164 -12.62 -2.62 -4.59
N GLU A 165 -13.11 -1.45 -4.19
CA GLU A 165 -14.20 -0.75 -4.87
C GLU A 165 -13.78 -0.27 -6.28
N ILE A 166 -12.59 0.29 -6.42
CA ILE A 166 -12.05 0.75 -7.72
C ILE A 166 -11.79 -0.45 -8.66
N SER A 167 -11.14 -1.50 -8.15
CA SER A 167 -10.72 -2.64 -8.97
C SER A 167 -11.79 -3.71 -9.20
N GLY A 168 -12.81 -3.76 -8.33
CA GLY A 168 -13.74 -4.87 -8.25
C GLY A 168 -13.13 -6.17 -7.72
N SER A 169 -11.88 -6.17 -7.25
CA SER A 169 -11.13 -7.38 -6.89
C SER A 169 -11.71 -8.13 -5.69
N ASP A 170 -11.99 -9.43 -5.87
CA ASP A 170 -12.41 -10.34 -4.80
C ASP A 170 -11.31 -10.55 -3.77
N LEU A 171 -10.04 -10.55 -4.20
CA LEU A 171 -8.89 -10.68 -3.29
C LEU A 171 -8.83 -9.50 -2.31
N LEU A 172 -8.96 -8.27 -2.83
CA LEU A 172 -8.97 -7.07 -1.99
C LEU A 172 -10.23 -6.98 -1.15
N THR A 173 -11.36 -7.48 -1.66
CA THR A 173 -12.61 -7.59 -0.88
C THR A 173 -12.41 -8.50 0.34
N ASN A 174 -11.81 -9.67 0.13
CA ASN A 174 -11.49 -10.62 1.18
C ASN A 174 -10.50 -10.04 2.20
N LEU A 175 -9.46 -9.35 1.71
CA LEU A 175 -8.46 -8.72 2.55
C LEU A 175 -9.05 -7.58 3.39
N THR A 176 -9.96 -6.80 2.82
CA THR A 176 -10.71 -5.75 3.53
C THR A 176 -11.50 -6.32 4.71
N ALA A 177 -12.27 -7.38 4.49
CA ALA A 177 -13.04 -8.03 5.56
C ALA A 177 -12.12 -8.56 6.67
N ARG A 178 -10.97 -9.11 6.31
CA ARG A 178 -9.95 -9.55 7.27
C ARG A 178 -9.40 -8.38 8.08
N TYR A 179 -9.06 -7.26 7.46
CA TYR A 179 -8.55 -6.09 8.17
C TYR A 179 -9.59 -5.46 9.10
N PHE A 180 -10.86 -5.37 8.70
CA PHE A 180 -11.92 -4.93 9.60
C PHE A 180 -12.04 -5.83 10.83
N TYR A 181 -11.95 -7.15 10.62
CA TYR A 181 -11.95 -8.10 11.73
C TYR A 181 -10.72 -7.92 12.62
N GLU A 182 -9.50 -7.76 12.08
CA GLU A 182 -8.30 -7.49 12.89
C GLU A 182 -8.41 -6.18 13.69
N ALA A 183 -9.05 -5.16 13.11
CA ALA A 183 -9.34 -3.87 13.75
C ALA A 183 -10.47 -3.92 14.80
N ASN A 184 -11.09 -5.08 15.06
CA ASN A 184 -12.29 -5.22 15.90
C ASN A 184 -13.50 -4.42 15.40
N HIS A 185 -13.54 -4.13 14.10
CA HIS A 185 -14.62 -3.43 13.42
C HIS A 185 -15.48 -4.43 12.60
N ASP A 186 -15.80 -5.57 13.22
CA ASP A 186 -16.49 -6.70 12.60
C ASP A 186 -17.78 -6.27 11.87
N GLN A 187 -18.54 -5.33 12.45
CA GLN A 187 -19.76 -4.80 11.84
C GLN A 187 -19.50 -4.15 10.47
N MET A 188 -18.39 -3.41 10.33
CA MET A 188 -18.00 -2.81 9.05
C MET A 188 -17.60 -3.88 8.04
N GLY A 189 -16.88 -4.91 8.48
CA GLY A 189 -16.53 -6.06 7.63
C GLY A 189 -17.75 -6.84 7.13
N ILE A 190 -18.68 -7.14 8.03
CA ILE A 190 -19.96 -7.83 7.72
C ILE A 190 -20.80 -6.99 6.75
N ALA A 191 -20.96 -5.69 7.02
CA ALA A 191 -21.71 -4.78 6.16
C ALA A 191 -21.09 -4.68 4.76
N PHE A 192 -19.76 -4.59 4.69
CA PHE A 192 -19.04 -4.56 3.41
C PHE A 192 -19.23 -5.87 2.62
N LEU A 193 -19.10 -7.03 3.25
CA LEU A 193 -19.33 -8.32 2.59
C LEU A 193 -20.79 -8.47 2.11
N LYS A 194 -21.76 -8.00 2.90
CA LYS A 194 -23.17 -7.99 2.50
C LYS A 194 -23.39 -7.15 1.24
N GLN A 195 -22.85 -5.94 1.20
CA GLN A 195 -22.93 -5.07 0.02
C GLN A 195 -22.29 -5.75 -1.21
N ARG A 196 -21.18 -6.47 -1.04
CA ARG A 196 -20.53 -7.20 -2.13
C ARG A 196 -21.34 -8.42 -2.59
N GLU A 197 -21.95 -9.15 -1.65
CA GLU A 197 -22.88 -10.25 -1.94
C GLU A 197 -24.08 -9.78 -2.79
N GLU A 198 -24.63 -8.60 -2.48
CA GLU A 198 -25.79 -8.03 -3.18
C GLU A 198 -25.45 -7.54 -4.59
N ASN A 199 -24.24 -6.99 -4.79
CA ASN A 199 -23.84 -6.36 -6.05
C ASN A 199 -23.12 -7.30 -7.03
N THR A 200 -22.61 -8.44 -6.57
CA THR A 200 -21.91 -9.40 -7.42
C THR A 200 -22.88 -10.28 -8.21
N LYS A 201 -22.61 -10.43 -9.51
CA LYS A 201 -23.40 -11.28 -10.42
C LYS A 201 -22.98 -12.75 -10.39
N ASP A 202 -21.70 -13.00 -10.12
CA ASP A 202 -21.13 -14.34 -10.06
C ASP A 202 -21.65 -15.11 -8.83
N GLN A 203 -22.32 -16.24 -9.06
CA GLN A 203 -22.94 -17.02 -7.98
C GLN A 203 -21.90 -17.69 -7.06
N GLY A 204 -20.72 -18.02 -7.58
CA GLY A 204 -19.62 -18.58 -6.80
C GLY A 204 -19.08 -17.55 -5.81
N MET A 205 -18.81 -16.34 -6.28
CA MET A 205 -18.37 -15.22 -5.44
C MET A 205 -19.44 -14.78 -4.46
N LYS A 206 -20.72 -14.79 -4.86
CA LYS A 206 -21.84 -14.54 -3.94
C LYS A 206 -21.84 -15.52 -2.78
N SER A 207 -21.69 -16.82 -3.08
CA SER A 207 -21.58 -17.87 -2.07
C SER A 207 -20.34 -17.69 -1.18
N LEU A 208 -19.21 -17.29 -1.76
CA LEU A 208 -17.98 -17.02 -1.01
C LEU A 208 -18.12 -15.84 -0.04
N TYR A 209 -18.73 -14.74 -0.49
CA TYR A 209 -18.98 -13.57 0.38
C TYR A 209 -19.96 -13.90 1.49
N ARG A 210 -21.02 -14.68 1.19
CA ARG A 210 -21.96 -15.17 2.19
C ARG A 210 -21.27 -16.02 3.25
N LEU A 211 -20.50 -17.02 2.84
CA LEU A 211 -19.75 -17.89 3.74
C LEU A 211 -18.87 -17.08 4.70
N ARG A 212 -18.14 -16.11 4.15
CA ARG A 212 -17.26 -15.23 4.94
C ARG A 212 -18.05 -14.34 5.89
N ARG A 213 -19.18 -13.78 5.43
CA ARG A 213 -20.08 -12.96 6.24
C ARG A 213 -20.62 -13.75 7.41
N GLU A 214 -21.13 -14.96 7.17
CA GLU A 214 -21.66 -15.86 8.20
C GLU A 214 -20.58 -16.26 9.23
N SER A 215 -19.34 -16.48 8.77
CA SER A 215 -18.22 -16.79 9.66
C SER A 215 -17.88 -15.63 10.60
N LEU A 216 -17.89 -14.39 10.08
CA LEU A 216 -17.66 -13.19 10.89
C LEU A 216 -18.85 -12.88 11.82
N GLU A 217 -20.08 -13.15 11.38
CA GLU A 217 -21.28 -13.03 12.23
C GLU A 217 -21.24 -14.01 13.41
N ALA A 218 -20.82 -15.25 13.19
CA ALA A 218 -20.61 -16.23 14.25
C ALA A 218 -19.53 -15.77 15.24
N ALA A 219 -18.38 -15.32 14.75
CA ALA A 219 -17.31 -14.78 15.58
C ALA A 219 -17.78 -13.57 16.41
N GLN A 220 -18.53 -12.65 15.81
CA GLN A 220 -19.08 -11.48 16.49
C GLN A 220 -20.12 -11.88 17.56
N ALA A 221 -20.97 -12.87 17.28
CA ALA A 221 -21.95 -13.35 18.25
C ALA A 221 -21.26 -13.95 19.49
N LEU A 222 -20.16 -14.67 19.29
CA LEU A 222 -19.31 -15.17 20.36
C LEU A 222 -18.62 -14.04 21.11
N GLN A 223 -18.08 -13.04 20.42
CA GLN A 223 -17.44 -11.88 21.03
C GLN A 223 -18.40 -11.10 21.94
N ARG A 224 -19.63 -10.84 21.48
CA ARG A 224 -20.69 -10.23 22.30
C ARG A 224 -21.07 -11.09 23.51
N SER A 225 -20.96 -12.42 23.39
CA SER A 225 -21.25 -13.33 24.50
C SER A 225 -20.12 -13.32 25.54
N LEU A 226 -18.87 -13.13 25.12
CA LEU A 226 -17.73 -12.87 26.00
C LEU A 226 -17.87 -11.53 26.73
N GLU A 227 -18.29 -10.47 26.03
CA GLU A 227 -18.54 -9.16 26.66
C GLU A 227 -19.56 -9.29 27.80
N ARG A 228 -20.69 -9.97 27.54
CA ARG A 228 -21.70 -10.26 28.59
C ARG A 228 -21.16 -11.16 29.71
N PHE A 229 -20.24 -12.07 29.40
CA PHE A 229 -19.60 -12.92 30.42
C PHE A 229 -18.74 -12.07 31.34
N VAL A 230 -17.92 -11.18 30.78
CA VAL A 230 -17.06 -10.27 31.55
C VAL A 230 -17.92 -9.32 32.40
N GLU A 231 -19.01 -8.80 31.86
CA GLU A 231 -19.97 -7.97 32.63
C GLU A 231 -20.57 -8.71 33.82
N LYS A 232 -20.85 -10.01 33.68
CA LYS A 232 -21.48 -10.83 34.73
C LYS A 232 -20.49 -11.35 35.78
N PHE A 233 -19.32 -11.80 35.37
CA PHE A 233 -18.36 -12.50 36.23
C PHE A 233 -17.14 -11.65 36.62
N GLY A 234 -16.93 -10.50 35.97
CA GLY A 234 -15.84 -9.56 36.26
C GLY A 234 -14.46 -10.02 35.76
N HIS A 235 -14.38 -11.14 35.04
CA HIS A 235 -13.14 -11.64 34.44
C HIS A 235 -13.41 -12.28 33.08
N GLN A 236 -12.38 -12.41 32.23
CA GLN A 236 -12.48 -13.18 30.99
C GLN A 236 -12.50 -14.70 31.28
N PRO A 237 -13.20 -15.50 30.45
CA PRO A 237 -13.12 -16.95 30.56
C PRO A 237 -11.78 -17.48 30.03
N GLU A 238 -11.25 -18.54 30.65
CA GLU A 238 -10.00 -19.18 30.20
C GLU A 238 -10.14 -19.90 28.86
N LYS A 239 -11.35 -20.36 28.54
CA LYS A 239 -11.70 -21.07 27.31
C LYS A 239 -13.08 -20.67 26.82
N ILE A 240 -13.28 -20.78 25.51
CA ILE A 240 -14.55 -20.43 24.89
C ILE A 240 -15.71 -21.33 25.36
N ASP A 241 -15.41 -22.58 25.74
CA ASP A 241 -16.39 -23.57 26.24
C ASP A 241 -17.11 -23.10 27.51
N ARG A 242 -16.46 -22.24 28.31
CA ARG A 242 -17.06 -21.65 29.52
C ARG A 242 -18.30 -20.84 29.21
N LEU A 243 -18.45 -20.33 27.98
CA LEU A 243 -19.69 -19.66 27.55
C LEU A 243 -20.88 -20.62 27.50
N VAL A 244 -20.66 -21.89 27.14
CA VAL A 244 -21.70 -22.91 27.13
C VAL A 244 -21.97 -23.40 28.55
N GLU A 245 -20.91 -23.70 29.31
CA GLU A 245 -21.02 -24.22 30.68
C GLU A 245 -21.76 -23.26 31.62
N GLU A 246 -21.53 -21.95 31.48
CA GLU A 246 -22.18 -20.92 32.28
C GLU A 246 -23.52 -20.44 31.68
N GLY A 247 -24.00 -21.09 30.61
CA GLY A 247 -25.29 -20.82 29.98
C GLY A 247 -25.39 -19.48 29.25
N MET A 248 -24.26 -18.89 28.82
CA MET A 248 -24.24 -17.66 28.02
C MET A 248 -24.71 -17.88 26.59
N ILE A 249 -24.48 -19.09 26.07
CA ILE A 249 -24.95 -19.60 24.77
C ILE A 249 -25.36 -21.07 24.94
N SER A 250 -26.22 -21.59 24.05
CA SER A 250 -26.70 -22.98 24.14
C SER A 250 -25.69 -24.00 23.61
N HIS A 251 -24.92 -23.62 22.60
CA HIS A 251 -23.84 -24.40 21.99
C HIS A 251 -22.91 -23.42 21.26
N LEU A 252 -21.69 -23.87 20.96
CA LEU A 252 -20.79 -23.12 20.08
C LEU A 252 -21.30 -23.22 18.63
N PRO A 253 -21.37 -22.11 17.88
CA PRO A 253 -21.71 -22.16 16.47
C PRO A 253 -20.58 -22.83 15.68
N ASP A 254 -20.95 -23.51 14.60
CA ASP A 254 -19.98 -24.07 13.65
C ASP A 254 -19.27 -22.94 12.88
N ASP A 255 -17.98 -23.10 12.59
CA ASP A 255 -17.30 -22.25 11.61
C ASP A 255 -17.65 -22.74 10.20
N PRO A 256 -18.24 -21.89 9.34
CA PRO A 256 -18.56 -22.26 7.96
C PRO A 256 -17.36 -22.75 7.13
N TYR A 257 -16.14 -22.39 7.49
CA TYR A 257 -14.92 -22.90 6.85
C TYR A 257 -14.46 -24.29 7.36
N GLY A 258 -15.17 -24.88 8.33
CA GLY A 258 -14.86 -26.19 8.92
C GLY A 258 -13.82 -26.15 10.06
N GLY A 259 -13.60 -24.97 10.65
CA GLY A 259 -12.75 -24.81 11.84
C GLY A 259 -13.52 -24.91 13.15
N GLU A 260 -12.81 -24.65 14.24
CA GLU A 260 -13.35 -24.53 15.59
C GLU A 260 -13.00 -23.15 16.17
N PHE A 261 -13.96 -22.54 16.86
CA PHE A 261 -13.72 -21.26 17.52
C PHE A 261 -12.93 -21.44 18.82
N TYR A 262 -12.03 -20.50 19.10
CA TYR A 262 -11.23 -20.48 20.32
C TYR A 262 -10.91 -19.03 20.75
N LEU A 263 -10.35 -18.85 21.95
CA LEU A 263 -9.85 -17.54 22.40
C LEU A 263 -8.35 -17.47 22.23
N ASP A 264 -7.86 -16.40 21.59
CA ASP A 264 -6.42 -16.14 21.55
C ASP A 264 -5.88 -15.59 22.88
N SER A 265 -4.56 -15.37 22.96
CA SER A 265 -3.89 -14.82 24.14
C SER A 265 -4.36 -13.43 24.57
N HIS A 266 -5.08 -12.72 23.69
CA HIS A 266 -5.64 -11.41 23.96
C HIS A 266 -7.15 -11.46 24.28
N GLY A 267 -7.73 -12.66 24.38
CA GLY A 267 -9.15 -12.87 24.68
C GLY A 267 -10.07 -12.61 23.49
N LYS A 268 -9.53 -12.57 22.26
CA LYS A 268 -10.32 -12.39 21.05
C LYS A 268 -10.76 -13.74 20.49
N VAL A 269 -12.01 -13.82 20.04
CA VAL A 269 -12.53 -15.02 19.34
C VAL A 269 -11.78 -15.19 18.03
N ARG A 270 -11.14 -16.34 17.82
CA ARG A 270 -10.47 -16.78 16.58
C ARG A 270 -11.07 -18.10 16.10
N SER A 271 -10.78 -18.49 14.86
CA SER A 271 -11.08 -19.83 14.33
C SER A 271 -9.83 -20.53 13.83
N THR A 272 -9.74 -21.86 14.01
CA THR A 272 -8.64 -22.69 13.50
C THR A 272 -8.53 -22.68 11.97
N SER A 273 -9.60 -22.38 11.24
CA SER A 273 -9.57 -22.20 9.77
C SER A 273 -8.92 -20.87 9.33
N ASN A 274 -8.75 -19.93 10.25
CA ASN A 274 -8.42 -18.53 9.97
C ASN A 274 -9.39 -17.85 8.98
N PHE A 275 -10.65 -18.30 8.94
CA PHE A 275 -11.66 -17.87 7.97
C PHE A 275 -11.19 -18.02 6.53
N SER A 276 -10.55 -19.15 6.26
CA SER A 276 -10.02 -19.52 4.96
C SER A 276 -10.12 -21.03 4.80
N PHE A 277 -10.32 -21.50 3.57
CA PHE A 277 -10.17 -22.91 3.29
C PHE A 277 -8.70 -23.28 3.45
N THR A 278 -8.37 -24.04 4.49
CA THR A 278 -7.07 -24.68 4.59
C THR A 278 -6.92 -25.61 3.39
N ARG A 279 -5.94 -25.32 2.50
CA ARG A 279 -5.38 -26.41 1.68
C ARG A 279 -4.93 -27.48 2.67
N GLY A 280 -5.37 -28.71 2.46
CA GLY A 280 -4.94 -29.85 3.28
C GLY A 280 -3.44 -29.86 3.51
N ALA A 281 -3.05 -30.50 4.61
CA ALA A 281 -1.73 -30.67 5.19
C ALA A 281 -0.58 -31.19 4.27
N ASP A 282 -0.33 -30.58 3.11
CA ASP A 282 0.70 -31.01 2.14
C ASP A 282 1.64 -29.87 1.67
N ALA A 283 1.75 -28.75 2.39
CA ALA A 283 2.68 -27.66 2.05
C ALA A 283 3.86 -27.50 3.04
N VAL A 284 4.25 -28.59 3.70
CA VAL A 284 5.48 -28.67 4.50
C VAL A 284 6.33 -29.87 4.05
N GLN A 285 6.51 -30.02 2.73
CA GLN A 285 7.63 -30.76 2.14
C GLN A 285 7.89 -30.17 0.75
N ASP A 286 8.53 -29.00 0.71
CA ASP A 286 9.52 -28.64 -0.32
C ASP A 286 10.07 -27.26 0.03
N GLY A 287 11.06 -27.30 0.90
CA GLY A 287 11.91 -26.19 1.30
C GLY A 287 13.27 -26.76 1.67
N GLN A 288 13.97 -27.29 0.67
CA GLN A 288 15.43 -27.36 0.63
C GLN A 288 15.93 -26.33 -0.36
#